data_AF-A0A5C6FFT1-F1
#
_entry.id   AF-A0A5C6FFT1-F1
#
_cell.length_a   1.000
_cell.length_b   1.000
_cell.length_c   1.000
_cell.angle_alpha   90.00
_cell.angle_beta   90.00
_cell.angle_gamma   90.00
#
_symmetry.space_group_name_H-M   'P 1'
#
loop_
_entity.id
_entity.type
_entity.pdbx_description
1 polymer ?
#
loop_
_entity_poly.entity_id
_entity_poly.type
_entity_poly.pdbx_seq_one_letter_code
_entity_poly.pdbx_strand_id
1 'polypeptide(L)'
;MATLTRAHEELFRRTPDQCYDTFESLYQKCQSDRVSAKDQWILPHELNVTHDLSVCLGSVPDYNLNDWSFSQLCRMARVHKDTVNRLSPKTASKALEETLPSTADKPYQILTVGEEIRSVHGVAYTRLWNTELLDIAKEFASDFTPPQTASDGESSGLYCGEQDMFAFLIDPTGWAEIDGEAFAPGFFLWNSEVGRRTMGVQTFWFQKVCRNHIVWDAIEVVEFSSKHTANVRDGLSEVRKVIESLIVKRDERRDGFVNCIRKAMREKLGHDDEQVLSILAKEGVPRHLIKDAMKIARQHGAFTIFALVDALTQVTQRVQLAGDRTEMDAKVGKLLSLALAA
;
A
#
# COMPACT_ATOMS: atom_id res chain seq x y z
N MET A 1 7.63 15.17 -6.94
CA MET A 1 6.56 14.78 -6.00
C MET A 1 5.32 14.44 -6.81
N ALA A 2 4.65 13.34 -6.48
CA ALA A 2 3.44 12.85 -7.15
C ALA A 2 2.28 12.79 -6.17
N THR A 3 1.06 13.02 -6.65
CA THR A 3 -0.16 12.75 -5.88
C THR A 3 -0.66 11.35 -6.25
N LEU A 4 -0.83 10.46 -5.26
CA LEU A 4 -1.36 9.11 -5.51
C LEU A 4 -2.82 9.03 -5.07
N THR A 5 -3.70 8.66 -6.01
CA THR A 5 -5.15 8.59 -5.82
C THR A 5 -5.70 7.17 -5.76
N ARG A 6 -4.86 6.13 -5.85
CA ARG A 6 -5.35 4.75 -5.94
C ARG A 6 -6.17 4.33 -4.71
N ALA A 7 -5.68 4.62 -3.50
CA ALA A 7 -6.44 4.33 -2.28
C ALA A 7 -7.71 5.20 -2.15
N HIS A 8 -7.68 6.44 -2.65
CA HIS A 8 -8.86 7.28 -2.76
C HIS A 8 -9.93 6.67 -3.69
N GLU A 9 -9.53 6.16 -4.87
CA GLU A 9 -10.45 5.49 -5.79
C GLU A 9 -11.05 4.21 -5.18
N GLU A 10 -10.26 3.48 -4.39
CA GLU A 10 -10.74 2.33 -3.61
C GLU A 10 -11.79 2.78 -2.58
N LEU A 11 -11.52 3.81 -1.80
CA LEU A 11 -12.45 4.32 -0.80
C LEU A 11 -13.87 4.58 -1.36
N PHE A 12 -13.98 5.17 -2.56
CA PHE A 12 -15.29 5.52 -3.14
C PHE A 12 -15.95 4.40 -3.93
N ARG A 13 -15.24 3.31 -4.26
CA ARG A 13 -15.80 2.17 -5.00
C ARG A 13 -16.19 1.00 -4.10
N ARG A 14 -15.78 1.02 -2.83
CA ARG A 14 -15.98 -0.07 -1.87
C ARG A 14 -17.26 0.14 -1.06
N THR A 15 -17.93 -0.97 -0.78
CA THR A 15 -19.07 -1.01 0.13
C THR A 15 -18.60 -1.38 1.54
N PRO A 16 -19.34 -1.05 2.61
CA PRO A 16 -18.92 -1.30 3.98
C PRO A 16 -18.54 -2.76 4.29
N ASP A 17 -19.23 -3.73 3.68
CA ASP A 17 -18.94 -5.16 3.81
C ASP A 17 -17.60 -5.60 3.18
N GLN A 18 -16.99 -4.72 2.39
CA GLN A 18 -15.69 -4.92 1.76
C GLN A 18 -14.56 -4.23 2.50
N CYS A 19 -14.84 -3.51 3.60
CA CYS A 19 -13.87 -2.76 4.38
C CYS A 19 -13.43 -3.56 5.63
N TYR A 20 -12.14 -3.52 5.95
CA TYR A 20 -11.57 -4.30 7.06
C TYR A 20 -10.72 -3.42 7.97
N ASP A 21 -10.98 -3.38 9.28
CA ASP A 21 -10.25 -2.47 10.18
C ASP A 21 -8.79 -2.83 10.40
N THR A 22 -8.43 -4.12 10.23
CA THR A 22 -7.09 -4.63 10.54
C THR A 22 -6.57 -5.53 9.43
N PHE A 23 -5.25 -5.61 9.32
CA PHE A 23 -4.61 -6.54 8.39
C PHE A 23 -5.01 -8.00 8.68
N GLU A 24 -5.14 -8.37 9.96
CA GLU A 24 -5.53 -9.72 10.36
C GLU A 24 -6.98 -10.05 9.95
N SER A 25 -7.93 -9.13 10.08
CA SER A 25 -9.31 -9.37 9.63
C SER A 25 -9.40 -9.49 8.10
N LEU A 26 -8.65 -8.68 7.35
CA LEU A 26 -8.51 -8.82 5.89
C LEU A 26 -7.93 -10.19 5.52
N TYR A 27 -6.84 -10.59 6.20
CA TYR A 27 -6.16 -11.86 5.95
C TYR A 27 -7.09 -13.06 6.24
N GLN A 28 -7.80 -13.04 7.37
CA GLN A 28 -8.77 -14.07 7.74
C GLN A 28 -9.90 -14.20 6.72
N LYS A 29 -10.42 -13.08 6.21
CA LYS A 29 -11.40 -13.10 5.12
C LYS A 29 -10.84 -13.80 3.88
N CYS A 30 -9.66 -13.38 3.41
CA CYS A 30 -9.03 -13.95 2.22
C CYS A 30 -8.76 -15.46 2.40
N GLN A 31 -8.36 -15.87 3.60
CA GLN A 31 -8.16 -17.28 3.94
C GLN A 31 -9.46 -18.07 3.92
N SER A 32 -10.54 -17.52 4.49
CA SER A 32 -11.88 -18.13 4.45
C SER A 32 -12.41 -18.29 3.02
N ASP A 33 -12.22 -17.27 2.18
CA ASP A 33 -12.61 -17.30 0.78
C ASP A 33 -11.85 -18.40 0.02
N ARG A 34 -10.54 -18.50 0.24
CA ARG A 34 -9.72 -19.56 -0.37
C ARG A 34 -10.15 -20.96 0.07
N VAL A 35 -10.47 -21.15 1.35
CA VAL A 35 -10.88 -22.46 1.90
C VAL A 35 -12.27 -22.88 1.42
N SER A 36 -13.19 -21.93 1.28
CA SER A 36 -14.56 -22.20 0.81
C SER A 36 -14.66 -22.37 -0.71
N ALA A 37 -13.66 -21.89 -1.45
CA ALA A 37 -13.63 -21.98 -2.90
C ALA A 37 -13.17 -23.34 -3.42
N LYS A 38 -13.71 -23.75 -4.57
CA LYS A 38 -13.28 -24.91 -5.35
C LYS A 38 -12.90 -24.48 -6.75
N ASP A 39 -11.73 -24.92 -7.19
CA ASP A 39 -11.25 -24.71 -8.55
C ASP A 39 -11.56 -25.96 -9.39
N GLN A 40 -12.47 -25.82 -10.35
CA GLN A 40 -12.98 -26.91 -11.16
C GLN A 40 -12.49 -26.75 -12.59
N TRP A 41 -11.94 -27.81 -13.16
CA TRP A 41 -11.48 -27.85 -14.54
C TRP A 41 -12.48 -28.66 -15.36
N ILE A 42 -13.29 -27.97 -16.16
CA ILE A 42 -14.46 -28.54 -16.83
C ILE A 42 -14.27 -28.43 -18.34
N LEU A 43 -14.47 -29.54 -19.06
CA LEU A 43 -14.40 -29.49 -20.53
C LEU A 43 -15.60 -28.73 -21.09
N PRO A 44 -15.45 -28.02 -22.22
CA PRO A 44 -16.53 -27.21 -22.78
C PRO A 44 -17.84 -27.96 -23.03
N HIS A 45 -17.80 -29.25 -23.38
CA HIS A 45 -19.00 -30.07 -23.59
C HIS A 45 -19.67 -30.58 -22.31
N GLU A 46 -19.02 -30.43 -21.15
CA GLU A 46 -19.57 -30.79 -19.83
C GLU A 46 -20.25 -29.59 -19.14
N LEU A 47 -20.04 -28.39 -19.69
CA LEU A 47 -20.67 -27.15 -19.23
C LEU A 47 -21.99 -26.94 -19.98
N ASN A 48 -23.10 -26.99 -19.24
CA ASN A 48 -24.42 -26.75 -19.80
C ASN A 48 -25.05 -25.51 -19.16
N VAL A 49 -25.53 -24.59 -19.98
CA VAL A 49 -26.31 -23.42 -19.53
C VAL A 49 -27.79 -23.76 -19.60
N THR A 50 -28.45 -23.76 -18.45
CA THR A 50 -29.87 -24.09 -18.32
C THR A 50 -30.77 -22.96 -18.84
N HIS A 51 -32.08 -23.21 -18.92
CA HIS A 51 -33.05 -22.25 -19.42
C HIS A 51 -33.22 -21.01 -18.52
N ASP A 52 -32.86 -21.12 -17.25
CA ASP A 52 -32.85 -20.07 -16.23
C ASP A 52 -31.46 -19.43 -16.05
N LEU A 53 -30.50 -19.73 -16.94
CA LEU A 53 -29.13 -19.19 -16.95
C LEU A 53 -28.25 -19.63 -15.77
N SER A 54 -28.66 -20.68 -15.05
CA SER A 54 -27.76 -21.43 -14.19
C SER A 54 -26.83 -22.32 -15.04
N VAL A 55 -25.75 -22.80 -14.42
CA VAL A 55 -24.71 -23.59 -15.11
C VAL A 55 -24.56 -24.94 -14.42
N CYS A 56 -24.81 -26.01 -15.17
CA CYS A 56 -24.49 -27.36 -14.74
C CYS A 56 -23.04 -27.67 -15.11
N LEU A 57 -22.26 -28.14 -14.13
CA LEU A 57 -20.89 -28.62 -14.33
C LEU A 57 -20.90 -30.16 -14.19
N GLY A 58 -21.15 -30.87 -15.28
CA GLY A 58 -21.31 -32.34 -15.23
C GLY A 58 -22.50 -32.78 -14.37
N SER A 59 -22.25 -33.55 -13.30
CA SER A 59 -23.28 -34.14 -12.42
C SER A 59 -23.51 -33.37 -11.10
N VAL A 60 -23.01 -32.14 -11.01
CA VAL A 60 -23.05 -31.28 -9.81
C VAL A 60 -24.30 -30.39 -9.89
N PRO A 61 -24.89 -29.93 -8.75
CA PRO A 61 -26.01 -28.98 -8.76
C PRO A 61 -25.76 -27.75 -9.63
N ASP A 62 -26.85 -27.16 -10.07
CA ASP A 62 -26.86 -25.93 -10.87
C ASP A 62 -26.20 -24.79 -10.10
N TYR A 63 -25.23 -24.14 -10.75
CA TYR A 63 -24.56 -22.97 -10.19
C TYR A 63 -25.14 -21.68 -10.74
N ASN A 64 -25.28 -20.69 -9.87
CA ASN A 64 -25.61 -19.32 -10.25
C ASN A 64 -24.38 -18.58 -10.77
N LEU A 65 -24.57 -17.74 -11.79
CA LEU A 65 -23.56 -16.79 -12.24
C LEU A 65 -23.82 -15.44 -11.58
N ASN A 66 -22.78 -14.82 -11.02
CA ASN A 66 -22.81 -13.39 -10.74
C ASN A 66 -22.53 -12.58 -12.02
N ASP A 67 -22.66 -11.25 -11.92
CA ASP A 67 -22.48 -10.34 -13.07
C ASP A 67 -21.09 -10.51 -13.74
N TRP A 68 -20.05 -10.76 -12.94
CA TRP A 68 -18.68 -10.89 -13.42
C TRP A 68 -18.44 -12.22 -14.16
N SER A 69 -18.84 -13.34 -13.55
CA SER A 69 -18.70 -14.66 -14.15
C SER A 69 -19.60 -14.82 -15.37
N PHE A 70 -20.80 -14.23 -15.38
CA PHE A 70 -21.63 -14.15 -16.58
C PHE A 70 -20.94 -13.38 -17.71
N SER A 71 -20.30 -12.24 -17.39
CA SER A 71 -19.51 -11.47 -18.35
C SER A 71 -18.31 -12.27 -18.89
N GLN A 72 -17.70 -13.12 -18.05
CA GLN A 72 -16.63 -14.03 -18.47
C GLN A 72 -17.13 -15.14 -19.37
N LEU A 73 -18.27 -15.76 -19.05
CA LEU A 73 -18.89 -16.79 -19.87
C LEU A 73 -19.24 -16.25 -21.27
N CYS A 74 -19.85 -15.07 -21.34
CA CYS A 74 -20.11 -14.38 -22.61
C CYS A 74 -18.83 -14.18 -23.43
N ARG A 75 -17.72 -13.78 -22.79
CA ARG A 75 -16.41 -13.66 -23.44
C ARG A 75 -15.88 -14.99 -23.96
N MET A 76 -16.02 -16.08 -23.20
CA MET A 76 -15.64 -17.43 -23.64
C MET A 76 -16.44 -17.87 -24.86
N ALA A 77 -17.73 -17.52 -24.89
CA ALA A 77 -18.66 -17.76 -25.99
C ALA A 77 -18.51 -16.76 -27.16
N ARG A 78 -17.62 -15.75 -27.04
CA ARG A 78 -17.40 -14.69 -28.04
C ARG A 78 -18.66 -13.88 -28.38
N VAL A 79 -19.57 -13.74 -27.40
CA VAL A 79 -20.78 -12.91 -27.52
C VAL A 79 -20.68 -11.69 -26.62
N HIS A 80 -21.31 -10.59 -27.03
CA HIS A 80 -21.41 -9.39 -26.19
C HIS A 80 -22.48 -9.57 -25.12
N LYS A 81 -22.09 -9.36 -23.85
CA LYS A 81 -23.00 -9.41 -22.70
C LYS A 81 -24.25 -8.55 -22.89
N ASP A 82 -24.10 -7.34 -23.42
CA ASP A 82 -25.23 -6.42 -23.64
C ASP A 82 -26.24 -6.96 -24.65
N THR A 83 -25.80 -7.77 -25.60
CA THR A 83 -26.69 -8.48 -26.51
C THR A 83 -27.43 -9.59 -25.78
N VAL A 84 -26.71 -10.42 -25.01
CA VAL A 84 -27.30 -11.53 -24.25
C VAL A 84 -28.32 -11.03 -23.23
N ASN A 85 -28.04 -9.93 -22.54
CA ASN A 85 -28.95 -9.28 -21.58
C ASN A 85 -30.27 -8.77 -22.17
N ARG A 86 -30.36 -8.60 -23.50
CA ARG A 86 -31.60 -8.19 -24.18
C ARG A 86 -32.46 -9.37 -24.63
N LEU A 87 -31.95 -10.59 -24.51
CA LEU A 87 -32.66 -11.81 -24.88
C LEU A 87 -33.48 -12.31 -23.68
N SER A 88 -34.52 -13.10 -23.96
CA SER A 88 -35.15 -13.88 -22.90
C SER A 88 -34.16 -14.90 -22.33
N PRO A 89 -34.28 -15.33 -21.06
CA PRO A 89 -33.37 -16.31 -20.46
C PRO A 89 -33.18 -17.57 -21.31
N LYS A 90 -34.27 -18.11 -21.86
CA LYS A 90 -34.26 -19.25 -22.78
C LYS A 90 -33.48 -18.99 -24.08
N THR A 91 -33.61 -17.81 -24.67
CA THR A 91 -32.88 -17.47 -25.89
C THR A 91 -31.41 -17.17 -25.59
N ALA A 92 -31.13 -16.53 -24.45
CA ALA A 92 -29.78 -16.28 -23.97
C ALA A 92 -29.02 -17.59 -23.69
N SER A 93 -29.65 -18.56 -23.03
CA SER A 93 -29.03 -19.86 -22.76
C SER A 93 -28.70 -20.59 -24.04
N LYS A 94 -29.63 -20.62 -25.00
CA LYS A 94 -29.41 -21.21 -26.32
C LYS A 94 -28.28 -20.52 -27.09
N ALA A 95 -28.24 -19.18 -27.06
CA ALA A 95 -27.18 -18.42 -27.70
C ALA A 95 -25.80 -18.77 -27.11
N LEU A 96 -25.69 -18.88 -25.78
CA LEU A 96 -24.45 -19.29 -25.11
C LEU A 96 -24.09 -20.75 -25.46
N GLU A 97 -25.05 -21.67 -25.40
CA GLU A 97 -24.86 -23.08 -25.77
C GLU A 97 -24.33 -23.25 -27.20
N GLU A 98 -24.88 -22.50 -28.16
CA GLU A 98 -24.49 -22.59 -29.58
C GLU A 98 -23.16 -21.91 -29.92
N THR A 99 -22.72 -20.96 -29.09
CA THR A 99 -21.52 -20.14 -29.36
C THR A 99 -20.31 -20.52 -28.51
N LEU A 100 -20.52 -21.21 -27.39
CA LEU A 100 -19.43 -21.82 -26.64
C LEU A 100 -18.69 -22.85 -27.52
N PRO A 101 -17.35 -22.87 -27.50
CA PRO A 101 -16.55 -23.79 -28.30
C PRO A 101 -16.60 -25.21 -27.72
N SER A 102 -17.74 -25.89 -27.86
CA SER A 102 -18.02 -27.22 -27.31
C SER A 102 -17.07 -28.32 -27.80
N THR A 103 -16.44 -28.13 -28.95
CA THR A 103 -15.45 -29.06 -29.54
C THR A 103 -14.00 -28.76 -29.12
N ALA A 104 -13.76 -27.77 -28.27
CA ALA A 104 -12.41 -27.46 -27.81
C ALA A 104 -11.94 -28.47 -26.74
N ASP A 105 -10.71 -28.96 -26.89
CA ASP A 105 -10.11 -29.93 -25.96
C ASP A 105 -9.51 -29.30 -24.69
N LYS A 106 -9.53 -27.96 -24.61
CA LYS A 106 -8.96 -27.22 -23.49
C LYS A 106 -10.06 -26.92 -22.46
N PRO A 107 -9.90 -27.34 -21.19
CA PRO A 107 -10.89 -27.08 -20.17
C PRO A 107 -10.99 -25.60 -19.79
N TYR A 108 -12.15 -25.22 -19.27
CA TYR A 108 -12.32 -24.00 -18.51
C TYR A 108 -11.91 -24.21 -17.06
N GLN A 109 -11.28 -23.19 -16.49
CA GLN A 109 -11.03 -23.08 -15.07
C GLN A 109 -12.18 -22.27 -14.44
N ILE A 110 -12.97 -22.93 -13.60
CA ILE A 110 -14.18 -22.37 -12.98
C ILE A 110 -13.97 -22.31 -11.46
N LEU A 111 -14.05 -21.11 -10.90
CA LEU A 111 -14.02 -20.91 -9.46
C LEU A 111 -15.44 -20.92 -8.91
N THR A 112 -15.73 -21.80 -7.96
CA THR A 112 -17.05 -21.86 -7.31
C THR A 112 -16.94 -21.66 -5.80
N VAL A 113 -17.90 -20.95 -5.21
CA VAL A 113 -18.09 -20.81 -3.75
C VAL A 113 -19.55 -21.10 -3.46
N GLY A 114 -19.83 -22.13 -2.65
CA GLY A 114 -21.21 -22.60 -2.46
C GLY A 114 -21.84 -22.99 -3.81
N GLU A 115 -22.99 -22.40 -4.12
CA GLU A 115 -23.73 -22.57 -5.38
C GLU A 115 -23.49 -21.44 -6.39
N GLU A 116 -22.44 -20.62 -6.20
CA GLU A 116 -22.11 -19.52 -7.11
C GLU A 116 -20.80 -19.79 -7.87
N ILE A 117 -20.79 -19.52 -9.18
CA ILE A 117 -19.58 -19.38 -9.98
C ILE A 117 -19.06 -17.96 -9.84
N ARG A 118 -17.87 -17.84 -9.24
CA ARG A 118 -17.14 -16.59 -9.03
C ARG A 118 -16.30 -16.17 -10.23
N SER A 119 -15.80 -17.13 -11.00
CA SER A 119 -15.09 -16.84 -12.24
C SER A 119 -15.07 -17.96 -13.25
N VAL A 120 -14.94 -17.59 -14.53
CA VAL A 120 -14.73 -18.50 -15.66
C VAL A 120 -13.51 -18.03 -16.45
N HIS A 121 -12.52 -18.90 -16.60
CA HIS A 121 -11.29 -18.62 -17.33
C HIS A 121 -10.90 -19.76 -18.29
N GLY A 122 -10.10 -19.46 -19.30
CA GLY A 122 -9.40 -20.49 -20.08
C GLY A 122 -8.06 -20.86 -19.44
N VAL A 123 -7.44 -21.93 -19.94
CA VAL A 123 -6.18 -22.52 -19.42
C VAL A 123 -4.98 -21.56 -19.30
N ALA A 124 -5.02 -20.42 -20.00
CA ALA A 124 -3.93 -19.43 -19.96
C ALA A 124 -3.95 -18.59 -18.67
N TYR A 125 -5.07 -18.56 -17.95
CA TYR A 125 -5.18 -17.87 -16.68
C TYR A 125 -4.50 -18.67 -15.58
N THR A 126 -3.79 -17.99 -14.68
CA THR A 126 -3.26 -18.60 -13.47
C THR A 126 -3.74 -17.80 -12.29
N ARG A 127 -4.53 -18.46 -11.43
CA ARG A 127 -5.02 -17.85 -10.19
C ARG A 127 -3.88 -17.73 -9.19
N LEU A 128 -3.79 -16.55 -8.60
CA LEU A 128 -2.95 -16.24 -7.45
C LEU A 128 -3.90 -15.79 -6.35
N TRP A 129 -3.87 -16.47 -5.21
CA TRP A 129 -4.75 -16.18 -4.08
C TRP A 129 -4.29 -14.92 -3.37
N ASN A 130 -5.24 -14.13 -2.87
CA ASN A 130 -4.97 -12.92 -2.09
C ASN A 130 -4.05 -13.24 -0.90
N THR A 131 -4.22 -14.40 -0.26
CA THR A 131 -3.34 -14.82 0.85
C THR A 131 -1.89 -15.01 0.43
N GLU A 132 -1.60 -15.52 -0.77
CA GLU A 132 -0.22 -15.65 -1.27
C GLU A 132 0.47 -14.28 -1.41
N LEU A 133 -0.27 -13.22 -1.74
CA LEU A 133 0.26 -11.85 -1.78
C LEU A 133 0.38 -11.24 -0.37
N LEU A 134 -0.62 -11.45 0.48
CA LEU A 134 -0.63 -10.92 1.85
C LEU A 134 0.43 -11.59 2.73
N ASP A 135 0.80 -12.84 2.46
CA ASP A 135 1.89 -13.54 3.16
C ASP A 135 3.20 -12.76 3.06
N ILE A 136 3.47 -12.09 1.92
CA ILE A 136 4.65 -11.24 1.75
C ILE A 136 4.60 -10.05 2.73
N ALA A 137 3.48 -9.34 2.80
CA ALA A 137 3.34 -8.22 3.73
C ALA A 137 3.43 -8.70 5.19
N LYS A 138 2.84 -9.85 5.51
CA LYS A 138 2.86 -10.45 6.84
C LYS A 138 4.27 -10.83 7.30
N GLU A 139 5.08 -11.37 6.39
CA GLU A 139 6.45 -11.83 6.69
C GLU A 139 7.45 -10.67 6.68
N PHE A 140 7.38 -9.77 5.70
CA PHE A 140 8.41 -8.76 5.47
C PHE A 140 8.05 -7.37 5.98
N ALA A 141 6.77 -7.04 6.15
CA ALA A 141 6.30 -5.70 6.50
C ALA A 141 5.36 -5.71 7.72
N SER A 142 5.67 -6.53 8.74
CA SER A 142 4.83 -6.72 9.92
C SER A 142 4.62 -5.46 10.77
N ASP A 143 5.50 -4.47 10.62
CA ASP A 143 5.47 -3.16 11.27
C ASP A 143 4.66 -2.11 10.49
N PHE A 144 4.19 -2.43 9.28
CA PHE A 144 3.31 -1.58 8.52
C PHE A 144 1.84 -1.81 8.92
N THR A 145 1.10 -0.72 9.09
CA THR A 145 -0.30 -0.72 9.49
C THR A 145 -1.15 0.02 8.46
N PRO A 146 -2.47 -0.21 8.41
CA PRO A 146 -3.35 0.67 7.65
C PRO A 146 -3.17 2.14 8.06
N PRO A 147 -3.39 3.11 7.14
CA PRO A 147 -3.45 4.52 7.49
C PRO A 147 -4.63 4.80 8.43
N GLN A 148 -4.77 6.07 8.82
CA GLN A 148 -5.94 6.52 9.56
C GLN A 148 -7.25 6.20 8.81
N THR A 149 -8.30 5.89 9.58
CA THR A 149 -9.65 5.72 9.06
C THR A 149 -10.09 6.94 8.25
N ALA A 150 -10.76 6.67 7.13
CA ALA A 150 -11.25 7.69 6.22
C ALA A 150 -12.37 8.55 6.85
N SER A 151 -12.81 9.56 6.12
CA SER A 151 -13.86 10.50 6.57
C SER A 151 -15.24 9.85 6.76
N ASP A 152 -15.45 8.65 6.23
CA ASP A 152 -16.66 7.85 6.44
C ASP A 152 -16.71 7.19 7.83
N GLY A 153 -15.58 7.11 8.54
CA GLY A 153 -15.48 6.48 9.85
C GLY A 153 -15.36 4.95 9.84
N GLU A 154 -15.31 4.32 8.66
CA GLU A 154 -15.27 2.85 8.52
C GLU A 154 -14.07 2.39 7.69
N SER A 155 -13.70 3.11 6.64
CA SER A 155 -12.69 2.63 5.68
C SER A 155 -11.26 2.85 6.17
N SER A 156 -10.49 1.78 6.31
CA SER A 156 -9.10 1.79 6.81
C SER A 156 -8.03 1.79 5.70
N GLY A 157 -8.41 1.64 4.42
CA GLY A 157 -7.48 1.39 3.32
C GLY A 157 -7.24 -0.09 3.04
N LEU A 158 -7.92 -0.99 3.76
CA LEU A 158 -7.90 -2.43 3.56
C LEU A 158 -9.26 -2.89 3.01
N TYR A 159 -9.24 -3.49 1.83
CA TYR A 159 -10.45 -3.84 1.10
C TYR A 159 -10.38 -5.22 0.49
N CYS A 160 -11.45 -6.00 0.61
CA CYS A 160 -11.62 -7.25 -0.13
C CYS A 160 -13.09 -7.42 -0.51
N GLY A 161 -13.35 -7.33 -1.81
CA GLY A 161 -14.67 -7.60 -2.38
C GLY A 161 -14.68 -8.91 -3.18
N GLU A 162 -15.78 -9.16 -3.87
CA GLU A 162 -15.93 -10.40 -4.66
C GLU A 162 -14.95 -10.49 -5.83
N GLN A 163 -14.50 -9.34 -6.35
CA GLN A 163 -13.72 -9.27 -7.58
C GLN A 163 -12.22 -9.05 -7.34
N ASP A 164 -11.83 -8.39 -6.25
CA ASP A 164 -10.44 -8.03 -5.98
C ASP A 164 -10.19 -7.64 -4.52
N MET A 165 -8.91 -7.63 -4.13
CA MET A 165 -8.42 -7.21 -2.81
C MET A 165 -7.37 -6.10 -2.96
N PHE A 166 -7.48 -5.05 -2.16
CA PHE A 166 -6.53 -3.93 -2.06
C PHE A 166 -6.08 -3.76 -0.60
N ALA A 167 -4.80 -3.48 -0.38
CA ALA A 167 -4.30 -3.10 0.93
C ALA A 167 -3.40 -1.86 0.82
N PHE A 168 -3.71 -0.83 1.60
CA PHE A 168 -2.84 0.32 1.81
C PHE A 168 -2.21 0.23 3.20
N LEU A 169 -0.89 0.12 3.22
CA LEU A 169 -0.10 -0.02 4.43
C LEU A 169 0.96 1.08 4.49
N ILE A 170 1.15 1.66 5.67
CA ILE A 170 2.16 2.68 5.97
C ILE A 170 2.96 2.27 7.19
N ASP A 171 4.20 2.73 7.31
CA ASP A 171 4.94 2.66 8.56
C ASP A 171 4.76 4.00 9.30
N PRO A 172 3.91 4.05 10.35
CA PRO A 172 3.67 5.29 11.09
C PRO A 172 4.90 5.75 11.90
N THR A 173 5.90 4.88 12.08
CA THR A 173 7.11 5.14 12.88
C THR A 173 8.36 5.33 12.03
N GLY A 174 8.31 4.98 10.75
CA GLY A 174 9.43 4.97 9.80
C GLY A 174 9.80 6.33 9.24
N TRP A 175 9.63 7.42 9.99
CA TRP A 175 9.94 8.77 9.51
C TRP A 175 11.43 8.94 9.26
N ALA A 176 11.77 9.43 8.07
CA ALA A 176 13.11 9.78 7.66
C ALA A 176 13.13 11.21 7.09
N GLU A 177 14.25 11.91 7.32
CA GLU A 177 14.51 13.19 6.69
C GLU A 177 15.08 12.98 5.29
N ILE A 178 14.44 13.54 4.28
CA ILE A 178 14.86 13.53 2.88
C ILE A 178 14.83 14.97 2.40
N ASP A 179 15.98 15.50 2.01
CA ASP A 179 16.14 16.90 1.56
C ASP A 179 15.59 17.95 2.55
N GLY A 180 15.66 17.67 3.86
CA GLY A 180 15.19 18.58 4.92
C GLY A 180 13.71 18.45 5.28
N GLU A 181 12.98 17.51 4.66
CA GLU A 181 11.56 17.26 4.91
C GLU A 181 11.34 15.84 5.45
N ALA A 182 10.33 15.66 6.29
CA ALA A 182 10.02 14.37 6.91
C ALA A 182 9.10 13.53 6.02
N PHE A 183 9.51 12.31 5.70
CA PHE A 183 8.72 11.36 4.94
C PHE A 183 8.62 10.02 5.67
N ALA A 184 7.46 9.36 5.55
CA ALA A 184 7.25 7.99 5.98
C ALA A 184 7.10 7.06 4.75
N PRO A 185 7.55 5.80 4.83
CA PRO A 185 7.36 4.84 3.76
C PRO A 185 5.95 4.22 3.83
N GLY A 186 5.41 3.91 2.66
CA GLY A 186 4.14 3.21 2.52
C GLY A 186 4.07 2.45 1.20
N PHE A 187 3.08 1.58 1.10
CA PHE A 187 2.82 0.85 -0.13
C PHE A 187 1.37 0.44 -0.30
N PHE A 188 0.99 0.21 -1.55
CA PHE A 188 -0.24 -0.42 -1.95
C PHE A 188 0.03 -1.85 -2.41
N LEU A 189 -0.85 -2.78 -2.06
CA LEU A 189 -0.94 -4.11 -2.66
C LEU A 189 -2.30 -4.28 -3.32
N TRP A 190 -2.34 -5.01 -4.43
CA TRP A 190 -3.59 -5.40 -5.04
C TRP A 190 -3.51 -6.73 -5.77
N ASN A 191 -4.63 -7.44 -5.81
CA ASN A 191 -4.76 -8.70 -6.53
C ASN A 191 -6.20 -8.94 -6.97
N SER A 192 -6.41 -9.87 -7.91
CA SER A 192 -7.73 -10.40 -8.25
C SER A 192 -7.67 -11.90 -8.53
N GLU A 193 -8.37 -12.67 -7.71
CA GLU A 193 -8.48 -14.13 -7.88
C GLU A 193 -9.36 -14.53 -9.07
N VAL A 194 -10.21 -13.61 -9.53
CA VAL A 194 -11.19 -13.78 -10.61
C VAL A 194 -10.82 -13.00 -11.88
N GLY A 195 -9.61 -12.44 -11.95
CA GLY A 195 -9.06 -11.77 -13.13
C GLY A 195 -9.72 -10.43 -13.49
N ARG A 196 -10.22 -9.70 -12.49
CA ARG A 196 -10.73 -8.33 -12.61
C ARG A 196 -9.64 -7.30 -12.85
N ARG A 197 -8.46 -7.54 -12.28
CA ARG A 197 -7.26 -6.70 -12.39
C ARG A 197 -5.99 -7.54 -12.28
N THR A 198 -4.84 -6.89 -12.44
CA THR A 198 -3.51 -7.49 -12.21
C THR A 198 -3.26 -7.75 -10.73
N MET A 199 -2.19 -8.49 -10.45
CA MET A 199 -1.52 -8.48 -9.15
C MET A 199 -0.43 -7.40 -9.17
N GLY A 200 -0.18 -6.69 -8.06
CA GLY A 200 0.93 -5.75 -8.00
C GLY A 200 1.16 -5.06 -6.67
N VAL A 201 2.22 -4.25 -6.67
CA VAL A 201 2.67 -3.41 -5.55
C VAL A 201 3.06 -2.03 -6.04
N GLN A 202 2.82 -1.01 -5.24
CA GLN A 202 3.35 0.34 -5.46
C GLN A 202 3.89 0.88 -4.14
N THR A 203 5.20 1.07 -4.02
CA THR A 203 5.85 1.65 -2.84
C THR A 203 6.12 3.13 -3.04
N PHE A 204 6.13 3.90 -1.96
CA PHE A 204 6.36 5.34 -2.00
C PHE A 204 6.81 5.86 -0.63
N TRP A 205 7.41 7.04 -0.65
CA TRP A 205 7.64 7.86 0.53
C TRP A 205 6.69 9.05 0.51
N PHE A 206 6.03 9.35 1.61
CA PHE A 206 4.99 10.39 1.66
C PHE A 206 5.13 11.28 2.89
N GLN A 207 4.65 12.52 2.80
CA GLN A 207 4.59 13.42 3.96
C GLN A 207 3.24 13.37 4.67
N LYS A 208 2.16 13.20 3.89
CA LYS A 208 0.80 13.23 4.43
C LYS A 208 -0.15 12.32 3.65
N VAL A 209 -0.94 11.59 4.42
CA VAL A 209 -2.16 10.93 3.94
C VAL A 209 -3.34 11.75 4.45
N CYS A 210 -4.30 12.08 3.59
CA CYS A 210 -5.54 12.74 4.00
C CYS A 210 -6.63 11.71 4.34
N ARG A 211 -7.68 12.12 5.06
CA ARG A 211 -8.83 11.24 5.40
C ARG A 211 -9.67 10.81 4.19
N ASN A 212 -9.33 11.25 2.99
CA ASN A 212 -9.87 10.72 1.74
C ASN A 212 -8.89 9.72 1.08
N HIS A 213 -7.87 9.26 1.80
CA HIS A 213 -6.80 8.35 1.37
C HIS A 213 -5.99 8.79 0.14
N ILE A 214 -5.96 10.11 -0.12
CA ILE A 214 -4.98 10.67 -1.06
C ILE A 214 -3.63 10.75 -0.37
N VAL A 215 -2.60 10.24 -1.04
CA VAL A 215 -1.20 10.37 -0.63
C VAL A 215 -0.62 11.60 -1.32
N TRP A 216 -0.22 12.57 -0.51
CA TRP A 216 0.37 13.82 -0.99
C TRP A 216 1.89 13.75 -0.99
N ASP A 217 2.46 14.44 -1.97
CA ASP A 217 3.90 14.64 -2.09
C ASP A 217 4.71 13.34 -2.13
N ALA A 218 4.18 12.31 -2.77
CA ALA A 218 4.84 11.03 -2.89
C ALA A 218 6.14 11.16 -3.69
N ILE A 219 7.23 10.61 -3.17
CA ILE A 219 8.53 10.52 -3.84
C ILE A 219 9.02 9.07 -3.87
N GLU A 220 10.02 8.81 -4.73
CA GLU A 220 10.57 7.47 -4.94
C GLU A 220 9.50 6.41 -5.17
N VAL A 221 8.50 6.75 -5.98
CA VAL A 221 7.41 5.85 -6.33
C VAL A 221 7.95 4.74 -7.22
N VAL A 222 7.81 3.50 -6.75
CA VAL A 222 8.19 2.30 -7.51
C VAL A 222 6.96 1.42 -7.64
N GLU A 223 6.61 1.05 -8.87
CA GLU A 223 5.44 0.21 -9.16
C GLU A 223 5.86 -1.05 -9.91
N PHE A 224 5.30 -2.18 -9.48
CA PHE A 224 5.35 -3.44 -10.19
C PHE A 224 3.94 -3.99 -10.35
N SER A 225 3.64 -4.55 -11.52
CA SER A 225 2.38 -5.26 -11.76
C SER A 225 2.57 -6.44 -12.72
N SER A 226 1.80 -7.49 -12.50
CA SER A 226 1.83 -8.72 -13.30
C SER A 226 0.43 -9.20 -13.65
N LYS A 227 0.26 -9.64 -14.90
CA LYS A 227 -0.99 -10.25 -15.38
C LYS A 227 -1.08 -11.69 -14.90
N HIS A 228 -2.31 -12.15 -14.63
CA HIS A 228 -2.64 -13.53 -14.26
C HIS A 228 -2.45 -14.51 -15.43
N THR A 229 -1.20 -14.77 -15.76
CA THR A 229 -0.74 -15.75 -16.76
C THR A 229 0.16 -16.77 -16.08
N ALA A 230 0.69 -17.74 -16.82
CA ALA A 230 1.53 -18.81 -16.28
C ALA A 230 2.65 -18.34 -15.31
N ASN A 231 3.20 -17.15 -15.53
CA ASN A 231 4.32 -16.60 -14.75
C ASN A 231 3.90 -15.65 -13.62
N VAL A 232 2.60 -15.57 -13.27
CA VAL A 232 2.12 -14.61 -12.25
C VAL A 232 2.80 -14.82 -10.89
N ARG A 233 3.15 -16.07 -10.56
CA ARG A 233 3.84 -16.42 -9.31
C ARG A 233 5.28 -15.90 -9.24
N ASP A 234 5.97 -15.76 -10.38
CA ASP A 234 7.29 -15.11 -10.42
C ASP A 234 7.18 -13.65 -9.96
N GLY A 235 6.02 -13.03 -10.19
CA GLY A 235 5.72 -11.68 -9.70
C GLY A 235 5.69 -11.56 -8.18
N LEU A 236 5.45 -12.64 -7.42
CA LEU A 236 5.55 -12.60 -5.96
C LEU A 236 6.99 -12.29 -5.51
N SER A 237 7.99 -12.84 -6.22
CA SER A 237 9.39 -12.52 -5.94
C SER A 237 9.70 -11.04 -6.19
N GLU A 238 9.11 -10.45 -7.23
CA GLU A 238 9.31 -9.03 -7.54
C GLU A 238 8.60 -8.13 -6.53
N VAL A 239 7.38 -8.47 -6.12
CA VAL A 239 6.67 -7.77 -5.03
C VAL A 239 7.50 -7.77 -3.76
N ARG A 240 8.01 -8.94 -3.37
CA ARG A 240 8.89 -9.09 -2.20
C ARG A 240 10.11 -8.19 -2.31
N LYS A 241 10.85 -8.23 -3.42
CA LYS A 241 12.04 -7.40 -3.63
C LYS A 241 11.75 -5.91 -3.53
N VAL A 242 10.61 -5.46 -4.08
CA VAL A 242 10.19 -4.06 -4.02
C VAL A 242 9.90 -3.63 -2.58
N ILE A 243 9.21 -4.45 -1.78
CA ILE A 243 8.95 -4.18 -0.36
C ILE A 243 10.25 -4.24 0.46
N GLU A 244 11.08 -5.27 0.29
CA GLU A 244 12.36 -5.39 0.98
C GLU A 244 13.27 -4.18 0.68
N SER A 245 13.31 -3.72 -0.58
CA SER A 245 14.08 -2.53 -0.94
C SER A 245 13.57 -1.26 -0.26
N LEU A 246 12.26 -1.10 -0.07
CA LEU A 246 11.69 0.02 0.68
C LEU A 246 12.14 -0.02 2.15
N ILE A 247 12.10 -1.20 2.76
CA ILE A 247 12.45 -1.42 4.17
C ILE A 247 13.94 -1.22 4.41
N VAL A 248 14.80 -1.77 3.54
CA VAL A 248 16.25 -1.56 3.62
C VAL A 248 16.58 -0.07 3.56
N LYS A 249 15.99 0.67 2.59
CA LYS A 249 16.18 2.13 2.50
C LYS A 249 15.68 2.85 3.75
N ARG A 250 14.57 2.41 4.35
CA ARG A 250 14.06 2.98 5.60
C ARG A 250 15.04 2.78 6.74
N ASP A 251 15.53 1.56 6.91
CA ASP A 251 16.45 1.22 7.99
C ASP A 251 17.80 1.94 7.81
N GLU A 252 18.33 2.02 6.59
CA GLU A 252 19.52 2.80 6.26
C GLU A 252 19.36 4.28 6.62
N ARG A 253 18.22 4.89 6.29
CA ARG A 253 17.92 6.29 6.62
C ARG A 253 17.79 6.51 8.12
N ARG A 254 17.07 5.62 8.82
CA ARG A 254 16.93 5.66 10.28
C ARG A 254 18.29 5.55 10.96
N ASP A 255 19.12 4.62 10.51
CA ASP A 255 20.45 4.40 11.08
C ASP A 255 21.39 5.58 10.79
N GLY A 256 21.30 6.18 9.60
CA GLY A 256 21.96 7.45 9.26
C GLY A 256 21.61 8.57 10.24
N PHE A 257 20.32 8.75 10.53
CA PHE A 257 19.84 9.73 11.51
C PHE A 257 20.36 9.42 12.92
N VAL A 258 20.25 8.18 13.38
CA VAL A 258 20.74 7.77 14.72
C VAL A 258 22.25 7.98 14.84
N ASN A 259 23.02 7.67 13.79
CA ASN A 259 24.46 7.89 13.78
C ASN A 259 24.82 9.38 13.80
N CYS A 260 24.08 10.21 13.07
CA CYS A 260 24.19 11.67 13.13
C CYS A 260 23.98 12.18 14.57
N ILE A 261 22.90 11.77 15.23
CA ILE A 261 22.61 12.18 16.61
C ILE A 261 23.70 11.69 17.57
N ARG A 262 24.11 10.41 17.51
CA ARG A 262 25.19 9.88 18.36
C ARG A 262 26.49 10.67 18.20
N LYS A 263 26.81 11.08 16.97
CA LYS A 263 27.98 11.90 16.68
C LYS A 263 27.81 13.31 17.21
N ALA A 264 26.66 13.95 16.99
CA ALA A 264 26.33 15.27 17.52
C ALA A 264 26.37 15.33 19.06
N MET A 265 26.06 14.22 19.75
CA MET A 265 26.16 14.11 21.21
C MET A 265 27.60 14.04 21.73
N ARG A 266 28.57 13.67 20.88
CA ARG A 266 29.99 13.52 21.26
C ARG A 266 30.85 14.69 20.76
N GLU A 267 30.55 15.18 19.56
CA GLU A 267 31.32 16.22 18.90
C GLU A 267 31.04 17.59 19.52
N LYS A 268 32.10 18.32 19.86
CA LYS A 268 31.99 19.68 20.40
C LYS A 268 31.80 20.66 19.25
N LEU A 269 30.80 21.53 19.35
CA LEU A 269 30.63 22.63 18.39
C LEU A 269 31.78 23.64 18.51
N GLY A 270 32.31 23.83 19.72
CA GLY A 270 33.47 24.69 19.98
C GLY A 270 34.11 24.37 21.33
N HIS A 271 35.36 24.78 21.50
CA HIS A 271 36.12 24.54 22.73
C HIS A 271 35.89 25.60 23.81
N ASP A 272 35.44 26.78 23.42
CA ASP A 272 35.19 27.93 24.28
C ASP A 272 33.95 28.72 23.82
N ASP A 273 33.58 29.70 24.64
CA ASP A 273 32.41 30.54 24.41
C ASP A 273 32.48 31.35 23.12
N GLU A 274 33.66 31.85 22.76
CA GLU A 274 33.85 32.74 21.61
C GLU A 274 33.70 31.95 20.31
N GLN A 275 34.24 30.72 20.26
CA GLN A 275 34.09 29.80 19.14
C GLN A 275 32.63 29.43 18.93
N VAL A 276 31.93 28.99 19.99
CA VAL A 276 30.51 28.62 19.91
C VAL A 276 29.67 29.82 19.46
N LEU A 277 29.93 31.00 20.01
CA LEU A 277 29.22 32.22 19.63
C LEU A 277 29.49 32.63 18.19
N SER A 278 30.73 32.46 17.70
CA SER A 278 31.08 32.74 16.30
C SER A 278 30.38 31.79 15.33
N ILE A 279 30.37 30.48 15.63
CA ILE A 279 29.75 29.46 14.77
C ILE A 279 28.24 29.67 14.71
N LEU A 280 27.57 29.78 15.86
CA LEU A 280 26.11 29.96 15.89
C LEU A 280 25.67 31.30 15.29
N ALA A 281 26.47 32.36 15.42
CA ALA A 281 26.17 33.64 14.78
C ALA A 281 26.30 33.57 13.25
N LYS A 282 27.25 32.79 12.71
CA LYS A 282 27.37 32.55 11.25
C LYS A 282 26.15 31.82 10.69
N GLU A 283 25.57 30.93 11.48
CA GLU A 283 24.33 30.21 11.15
C GLU A 283 23.06 31.07 11.35
N GLY A 284 23.22 32.37 11.64
CA GLY A 284 22.13 33.33 11.70
C GLY A 284 21.32 33.29 13.00
N VAL A 285 21.82 32.65 14.05
CA VAL A 285 21.14 32.62 15.35
C VAL A 285 21.37 33.95 16.09
N PRO A 286 20.31 34.61 16.60
CA PRO A 286 20.43 35.84 17.37
C PRO A 286 21.31 35.68 18.62
N ARG A 287 22.24 36.62 18.83
CA ARG A 287 23.20 36.62 19.95
C ARG A 287 22.60 36.42 21.34
N HIS A 288 21.40 36.95 21.59
CA HIS A 288 20.74 36.81 22.89
C HIS A 288 20.29 35.36 23.15
N LEU A 289 19.80 34.67 22.13
CA LEU A 289 19.41 33.25 22.22
C LEU A 289 20.62 32.34 22.37
N ILE A 290 21.73 32.66 21.67
CA ILE A 290 23.00 31.93 21.82
C ILE A 290 23.47 31.96 23.27
N LYS A 291 23.48 33.14 23.91
CA LYS A 291 23.91 33.27 25.31
C LYS A 291 23.03 32.46 26.28
N ASP A 292 21.73 32.50 26.08
CA ASP A 292 20.77 31.73 26.87
C ASP A 292 20.96 30.22 26.68
N ALA A 293 21.12 29.77 25.43
CA ALA A 293 21.33 28.37 25.10
C ALA A 293 22.68 27.85 25.66
N MET A 294 23.75 28.63 25.56
CA MET A 294 25.04 28.28 26.18
C MET A 294 24.95 28.15 27.69
N LYS A 295 24.12 28.97 28.36
CA LYS A 295 23.88 28.85 29.81
C LYS A 295 23.20 27.52 30.16
N ILE A 296 22.25 27.07 29.34
CA ILE A 296 21.57 25.78 29.49
C ILE A 296 22.54 24.62 29.18
N ALA A 297 23.23 24.66 28.05
CA ALA A 297 24.18 23.61 27.64
C ALA A 297 25.33 23.41 28.66
N ARG A 298 25.78 24.48 29.34
CA ARG A 298 26.75 24.39 30.44
C ARG A 298 26.30 23.54 31.62
N GLN A 299 24.99 23.48 31.90
CA GLN A 299 24.46 22.64 32.98
C GLN A 299 24.68 21.15 32.68
N HIS A 300 24.84 20.79 31.40
CA HIS A 300 25.13 19.43 30.93
C HIS A 300 26.63 19.16 30.71
N GLY A 301 27.51 20.12 31.01
CA GLY A 301 28.96 19.91 31.11
C GLY A 301 29.76 19.96 29.80
N ALA A 302 29.13 20.10 28.63
CA ALA A 302 29.83 20.22 27.35
C ALA A 302 29.03 20.98 26.27
N PHE A 303 29.73 21.76 25.44
CA PHE A 303 29.18 22.38 24.23
C PHE A 303 29.19 21.43 23.04
N THR A 304 28.51 20.29 23.19
CA THR A 304 28.31 19.38 22.07
C THR A 304 27.31 19.97 21.08
N ILE A 305 27.40 19.55 19.82
CA ILE A 305 26.44 19.98 18.78
C ILE A 305 25.01 19.71 19.26
N PHE A 306 24.76 18.51 19.80
CA PHE A 306 23.45 18.14 20.34
C PHE A 306 23.03 19.01 21.53
N ALA A 307 23.91 19.24 22.51
CA ALA A 307 23.57 20.04 23.69
C ALA A 307 23.20 21.49 23.34
N LEU A 308 23.84 22.06 22.32
CA LEU A 308 23.52 23.40 21.85
C LEU A 308 22.25 23.44 20.99
N VAL A 309 22.00 22.43 20.16
CA VAL A 309 20.74 22.28 19.42
C VAL A 309 19.56 22.17 20.38
N ASP A 310 19.63 21.26 21.35
CA ASP A 310 18.58 21.04 22.36
C ASP A 310 18.29 22.32 23.17
N ALA A 311 19.35 22.97 23.67
CA ALA A 311 19.24 24.22 24.39
C ALA A 311 18.66 25.35 23.52
N LEU A 312 19.04 25.44 22.24
CA LEU A 312 18.48 26.41 21.31
C LEU A 312 17.00 26.12 21.05
N THR A 313 16.61 24.88 20.76
CA THR A 313 15.22 24.47 20.57
C THR A 313 14.35 24.79 21.79
N GLN A 314 14.90 24.71 23.00
CA GLN A 314 14.20 25.15 24.21
C GLN A 314 14.02 26.67 24.26
N VAL A 315 15.06 27.43 23.91
CA VAL A 315 15.05 28.90 23.99
C VAL A 315 14.20 29.53 22.89
N THR A 316 14.14 28.93 21.69
CA THR A 316 13.30 29.40 20.57
C THR A 316 11.80 29.32 20.89
N GLN A 317 11.37 28.49 21.85
CA GLN A 317 9.97 28.48 22.31
C GLN A 317 9.52 29.79 22.97
N ARG A 318 10.45 30.67 23.34
CA ARG A 318 10.15 32.00 23.90
C ARG A 318 9.81 33.04 22.83
N VAL A 319 9.99 32.71 21.56
CA VAL A 319 9.65 33.59 20.43
C VAL A 319 8.14 33.69 20.32
N GLN A 320 7.60 34.92 20.40
CA GLN A 320 6.15 35.12 20.41
C GLN A 320 5.49 34.80 19.07
N LEU A 321 6.16 35.10 17.95
CA LEU A 321 5.61 34.91 16.62
C LEU A 321 5.91 33.48 16.13
N ALA A 322 4.85 32.72 15.84
CA ALA A 322 4.97 31.32 15.43
C ALA A 322 5.74 31.12 14.11
N GLY A 323 5.63 32.09 13.18
CA GLY A 323 6.39 32.08 11.91
C GLY A 323 7.90 32.18 12.16
N ASP A 324 8.32 33.21 12.90
CA ASP A 324 9.72 33.43 13.27
C ASP A 324 10.29 32.25 14.07
N ARG A 325 9.49 31.65 14.97
CA ARG A 325 9.87 30.43 15.68
C ARG A 325 10.14 29.29 14.72
N THR A 326 9.25 29.06 13.75
CA THR A 326 9.39 27.98 12.76
C THR A 326 10.65 28.17 11.91
N GLU A 327 10.91 29.39 11.43
CA GLU A 327 12.13 29.69 10.67
C GLU A 327 13.40 29.46 11.51
N MET A 328 13.35 29.82 12.79
CA MET A 328 14.48 29.66 13.68
C MET A 328 14.72 28.20 14.09
N ASP A 329 13.66 27.43 14.37
CA ASP A 329 13.75 26.00 14.63
C ASP A 329 14.34 25.25 13.42
N ALA A 330 13.99 25.66 12.20
CA ALA A 330 14.60 25.12 10.98
C ALA A 330 16.10 25.41 10.89
N LYS A 331 16.55 26.62 11.27
CA LYS A 331 17.98 26.97 11.33
C LYS A 331 18.71 26.18 12.42
N VAL A 332 18.09 26.02 13.60
CA VAL A 332 18.65 25.24 14.71
C VAL A 332 18.78 23.77 14.34
N GLY A 333 17.78 23.18 13.68
CA GLY A 333 17.84 21.80 13.20
C GLY A 333 18.99 21.56 12.22
N LYS A 334 19.27 22.51 11.31
CA LYS A 334 20.39 22.43 10.37
C LYS A 334 21.76 22.31 11.04
N LEU A 335 21.93 22.76 12.28
CA LEU A 335 23.20 22.60 13.02
C LEU A 335 23.57 21.13 13.21
N LEU A 336 22.61 20.20 13.22
CA LEU A 336 22.90 18.76 13.28
C LEU A 336 23.71 18.29 12.05
N SER A 337 23.59 18.95 10.90
CA SER A 337 24.37 18.64 9.70
C SER A 337 25.88 18.84 9.89
N LEU A 338 26.29 19.67 10.86
CA LEU A 338 27.71 19.84 11.23
C LEU A 338 28.31 18.54 11.77
N ALA A 339 27.50 17.65 12.34
CA ALA A 339 27.95 16.32 12.75
C ALA A 339 28.19 15.39 11.54
N LEU A 340 27.58 15.65 10.39
CA LEU A 340 27.83 14.89 9.15
C LEU A 340 29.10 15.38 8.42
N ALA A 341 29.48 16.65 8.60
CA ALA A 341 30.62 17.29 7.93
C ALA A 341 31.95 17.22 8.71
N ALA A 342 31.90 17.09 10.03
CA ALA A 342 33.06 16.78 10.88
C ALA A 342 33.56 15.35 10.64
#